data_AF-A0A3D4S073-F1
#
_entry.id   AF-A0A3D4S073-F1
#
_cell.length_a   1.000
_cell.length_b   1.000
_cell.length_c   1.000
_cell.angle_alpha   90.00
_cell.angle_beta   90.00
_cell.angle_gamma   90.00
#
_symmetry.space_group_name_H-M   'P 1'
#
loop_
_entity.id
_entity.type
_entity.pdbx_description
1 polymer ?
#
loop_
_entity_poly.entity_id
_entity_poly.type
_entity_poly.pdbx_seq_one_letter_code
_entity_poly.pdbx_strand_id
1 'polypeptide(L)' 'MNKARLCYLPAYSPERNPDEHVWEEIKDKRLGRQPIKNKRDLKKRVHSTLRSLQHRVKRVISFFHLPETQYAAQ' A
#
# COMPACT_ATOMS: atom_id res chain seq x y z
N MET A 1 9.85 24.17 9.10
CA MET A 1 11.08 23.33 9.01
C MET A 1 10.62 21.88 8.93
N ASN A 2 10.65 21.25 7.74
CA ASN A 2 10.21 19.85 7.59
C ASN A 2 11.33 18.94 8.10
N LYS A 3 11.19 18.41 9.32
CA LYS A 3 12.04 17.31 9.82
C LYS A 3 11.49 15.99 9.28
N ALA A 4 12.29 15.27 8.53
CA ALA A 4 12.01 13.88 8.13
C ALA A 4 12.76 12.94 9.07
N ARG A 5 12.13 11.83 9.45
CA ARG A 5 12.76 10.75 10.23
C ARG A 5 13.18 9.64 9.28
N LEU A 6 14.43 9.20 9.36
CA LEU A 6 14.90 8.01 8.66
C LEU A 6 14.72 6.79 9.58
N CYS A 7 14.06 5.75 9.08
CA CYS A 7 13.95 4.46 9.77
C CYS A 7 14.69 3.40 8.96
N TYR A 8 15.66 2.72 9.59
CA TYR A 8 16.37 1.62 8.94
C TYR A 8 15.54 0.35 9.03
N LEU A 9 15.30 -0.26 7.86
CA LEU A 9 14.68 -1.58 7.77
C LEU A 9 15.76 -2.63 7.50
N PRO A 10 15.70 -3.81 8.14
CA PRO A 10 16.54 -4.93 7.76
C PRO A 10 16.36 -5.29 6.28
N ALA A 11 17.42 -5.81 5.66
CA ALA A 11 17.31 -6.31 4.29
C ALA A 11 16.29 -7.45 4.22
N TYR A 12 15.56 -7.54 3.11
CA TYR A 12 14.55 -8.57 2.85
C TYR A 12 13.40 -8.64 3.87
N SER A 13 13.06 -7.52 4.51
CA SER A 13 11.91 -7.41 5.43
C SER A 13 10.74 -6.58 4.84
N PRO A 14 10.06 -7.05 3.78
CA PRO A 14 8.91 -6.35 3.19
C PRO A 14 7.75 -6.18 4.18
N GLU A 15 7.57 -7.10 5.12
CA GLU A 15 6.53 -7.07 6.16
C GLU A 15 6.60 -5.82 7.05
N ARG A 16 7.77 -5.17 7.11
CA ARG A 16 7.97 -3.93 7.85
C ARG A 16 7.59 -2.69 7.04
N ASN A 17 7.42 -2.80 5.73
CA ASN A 17 7.02 -1.67 4.91
C ASN A 17 5.49 -1.56 4.84
N PRO A 18 4.85 -0.51 5.43
CA PRO A 18 3.40 -0.37 5.40
C PRO A 18 2.81 -0.26 3.99
N ASP A 19 3.61 0.14 2.99
CA ASP A 19 3.19 0.21 1.60
C ASP A 19 2.91 -1.17 0.98
N GLU A 20 3.48 -2.26 1.52
CA GLU A 20 3.17 -3.61 1.04
C GLU A 20 1.67 -3.94 1.21
N HIS A 21 1.03 -3.43 2.28
CA HIS A 21 -0.40 -3.61 2.48
C HIS A 21 -1.25 -2.86 1.44
N VAL A 22 -0.74 -1.76 0.86
CA VAL A 22 -1.38 -1.12 -0.30
C VAL A 22 -1.33 -2.06 -1.49
N TRP A 23 -0.20 -2.72 -1.73
CA TRP A 23 -0.05 -3.67 -2.82
C TRP A 23 -0.91 -4.91 -2.67
N GLU A 24 -1.02 -5.49 -1.47
CA GLU A 24 -1.93 -6.59 -1.17
C GLU A 24 -3.39 -6.23 -1.46
N GLU A 25 -3.85 -5.04 -1.04
CA GLU A 25 -5.22 -4.56 -1.32
C GLU A 25 -5.49 -4.41 -2.82
N ILE A 26 -4.51 -3.95 -3.59
CA ILE A 26 -4.65 -3.76 -5.03
C ILE A 26 -4.61 -5.11 -5.77
N LYS A 27 -3.59 -5.93 -5.49
CA LYS A 27 -3.35 -7.19 -6.18
C LYS A 27 -4.38 -8.23 -5.81
N ASP A 28 -4.57 -8.53 -4.53
CA ASP A 28 -5.34 -9.70 -4.11
C ASP A 28 -6.82 -9.41 -4.03
N LYS A 29 -7.19 -8.22 -3.54
CA LYS A 29 -8.58 -7.90 -3.22
C LYS A 29 -9.32 -7.21 -4.36
N ARG A 30 -8.62 -6.61 -5.33
CA ARG A 30 -9.23 -5.76 -6.37
C ARG A 30 -8.94 -6.25 -7.78
N LEU A 31 -7.67 -6.48 -8.12
CA LEU A 31 -7.26 -6.77 -9.51
C LEU A 31 -7.05 -8.25 -9.80
N GLY A 32 -6.70 -9.07 -8.82
CA GLY A 32 -6.28 -10.47 -9.02
C GLY A 32 -7.35 -11.38 -9.61
N ARG A 33 -8.62 -10.95 -9.60
CA ARG A 33 -9.76 -11.68 -10.17
C ARG A 33 -10.30 -11.08 -11.47
N GLN A 34 -9.67 -10.02 -12.00
CA GLN A 34 -10.16 -9.33 -13.19
C GLN A 34 -9.25 -9.60 -14.41
N PRO A 35 -9.81 -9.95 -15.58
CA PRO A 35 -9.01 -10.07 -16.79
C PRO A 35 -8.46 -8.70 -17.19
N ILE A 36 -7.14 -8.63 -17.36
CA ILE A 36 -6.42 -7.41 -17.75
C ILE A 36 -6.12 -7.49 -19.24
N LYS A 37 -6.66 -6.54 -20.01
CA LYS A 37 -6.61 -6.63 -21.48
C LYS A 37 -5.27 -6.24 -22.08
N ASN A 38 -4.60 -5.26 -21.49
CA ASN A 38 -3.29 -4.74 -21.92
C ASN A 38 -2.71 -3.81 -20.85
N LYS A 39 -1.49 -3.30 -21.10
CA LYS A 39 -0.80 -2.37 -20.21
C LYS A 39 -1.58 -1.09 -19.89
N ARG A 40 -2.34 -0.55 -20.86
CA ARG A 40 -3.15 0.67 -20.65
C ARG A 40 -4.32 0.39 -19.71
N ASP A 41 -4.98 -0.75 -19.88
CA ASP A 41 -6.06 -1.22 -19.00
C ASP A 41 -5.53 -1.45 -17.57
N LEU A 42 -4.40 -2.13 -17.42
CA LEU A 42 -3.73 -2.32 -16.11
C LEU A 42 -3.51 -0.98 -15.40
N LYS A 43 -2.84 -0.03 -16.07
CA LYS A 43 -2.57 1.30 -15.49
C LYS A 43 -3.85 2.00 -15.06
N LYS A 44 -4.88 2.01 -15.91
CA LYS A 44 -6.16 2.65 -15.59
C LYS A 44 -6.78 2.03 -14.32
N ARG A 45 -6.78 0.70 -14.22
CA ARG A 45 -7.36 -0.02 -13.08
C ARG A 45 -6.58 0.17 -11.79
N VAL A 46 -5.25 0.13 -11.85
CA VAL A 46 -4.37 0.42 -10.71
C VAL A 46 -4.63 1.83 -10.18
N HIS A 47 -4.62 2.85 -11.05
CA HIS A 47 -4.91 4.22 -10.64
C HIS A 47 -6.31 4.40 -10.05
N SER A 48 -7.32 3.76 -10.65
CA SER A 48 -8.69 3.80 -10.10
C SER A 48 -8.78 3.18 -8.71
N THR A 49 -8.07 2.06 -8.50
CA THR A 49 -8.05 1.35 -7.21
C THR A 49 -7.32 2.16 -6.15
N LEU A 50 -6.15 2.73 -6.48
CA LEU A 50 -5.40 3.63 -5.59
C LEU A 50 -6.23 4.84 -5.17
N ARG A 51 -6.92 5.50 -6.12
CA ARG A 51 -7.82 6.62 -5.81
C ARG A 51 -8.97 6.20 -4.89
N SER A 52 -9.55 5.03 -5.11
CA SER A 52 -10.59 4.51 -4.22
C SER A 52 -10.06 4.21 -2.82
N LEU A 53 -8.84 3.64 -2.71
CA LEU A 53 -8.19 3.36 -1.43
C LEU A 53 -7.84 4.63 -0.67
N GLN A 54 -7.40 5.69 -1.36
CA GLN A 54 -7.10 7.00 -0.77
C GLN A 54 -8.30 7.59 -0.02
N HIS A 55 -9.53 7.39 -0.51
CA HIS A 55 -10.74 7.84 0.19
C HIS A 55 -11.08 6.98 1.42
N ARG A 56 -10.49 5.79 1.57
CA ARG A 56 -10.68 4.90 2.73
C ARG A 56 -9.61 5.19 3.79
N VAL A 57 -9.58 6.42 4.29
CA VAL A 57 -8.54 6.93 5.21
C VAL A 57 -8.32 6.00 6.40
N LYS A 58 -9.39 5.53 7.07
CA LYS A 58 -9.28 4.58 8.20
C LYS A 58 -8.56 3.29 7.81
N ARG A 59 -8.75 2.81 6.58
CA ARG A 59 -8.07 1.61 6.07
C ARG A 59 -6.59 1.88 5.84
N VAL A 60 -6.25 3.02 5.22
CA VAL A 60 -4.84 3.43 5.02
C VAL A 60 -4.13 3.58 6.36
N ILE A 61 -4.76 4.26 7.33
CA ILE A 61 -4.22 4.40 8.69
C ILE A 61 -3.98 3.02 9.34
N SER A 62 -4.88 2.04 9.11
CA SER A 62 -4.70 0.70 9.69
C SER A 62 -3.44 -0.02 9.24
N PHE A 63 -2.86 0.31 8.07
CA PHE A 63 -1.61 -0.30 7.59
C PHE A 63 -0.40 0.07 8.44
N PHE A 64 -0.44 1.21 9.13
CA PHE A 64 0.62 1.69 10.02
C PHE A 64 0.48 1.16 11.45
N HIS A 65 -0.64 0.50 11.78
CA HIS A 65 -0.93 0.03 13.14
C HIS A 65 -0.83 -1.50 13.27
N LEU A 66 -0.23 -2.17 12.28
CA LEU A 66 0.08 -3.60 12.38
C LEU A 66 1.36 -3.81 13.19
N PRO A 67 1.56 -4.97 13.83
CA PRO A 67 2.71 -5.20 14.70
C PRO A 67 4.06 -4.87 14.05
N GLU A 68 4.25 -5.26 12.79
CA GLU A 68 5.52 -5.07 12.06
C GLU A 68 5.74 -3.64 11.54
N THR A 69 4.67 -2.84 11.42
CA THR A 69 4.70 -1.51 10.79
C THR A 69 4.45 -0.38 11.78
N GLN A 70 4.19 -0.68 13.05
CA GLN A 70 3.86 0.28 14.10
C GLN A 70 4.93 1.36 14.29
N TYR A 71 6.20 1.07 13.98
CA TYR A 71 7.26 2.07 14.02
C TYR A 71 6.95 3.26 13.10
N ALA A 72 6.25 3.06 11.97
CA ALA A 72 5.94 4.09 10.99
C ALA A 72 4.75 4.99 11.40
N ALA A 73 4.03 4.67 12.49
CA ALA A 73 2.96 5.49 13.04
C ALA A 73 3.43 6.51 14.11
N GLN A 74 4.72 6.48 14.45
CA GLN A 74 5.35 7.35 15.46
C GLN A 74 5.65 8.75 14.94
#